data_AF-A0A2D5U7R8-F1
#
_entry.id   AF-A0A2D5U7R8-F1
#
_cell.length_a   1.000
_cell.length_b   1.000
_cell.length_c   1.000
_cell.angle_alpha   90.00
_cell.angle_beta   90.00
_cell.angle_gamma   90.00
#
_symmetry.space_group_name_H-M   'P 1'
#
loop_
_entity.id
_entity.type
_entity.pdbx_description
1 polymer ?
#
loop_
_entity_poly.entity_id
_entity_poly.type
_entity_poly.pdbx_seq_one_letter_code
_entity_poly.pdbx_strand_id
1 'polypeptide(L)'
;MQRPNPDSIYYDDFIHLQEKLCAKIIALRRGRKLVQEDMADYEFSVRQYQRMEQEPSSIVSLWQIFKLAKAYDLDVCDLLDLQTSKNLLTQLFYYFFLFGVKLDVSVVLGLCHSRCSAI
;
A
#
# COMPACT_ATOMS: atom_id res chain seq x y z
N MET A 1 -4.28 24.40 0.37
CA MET A 1 -3.41 23.46 1.12
C MET A 1 -1.99 23.98 1.08
N GLN A 2 -1.29 23.88 2.19
CA GLN A 2 0.12 24.26 2.30
C GLN A 2 0.95 23.26 1.49
N ARG A 3 1.85 23.75 0.63
CA ARG A 3 2.80 22.87 -0.06
C ARG A 3 3.81 22.33 0.96
N PRO A 4 4.24 21.07 0.84
CA PRO A 4 5.33 20.54 1.66
C PRO A 4 6.57 21.42 1.48
N ASN A 5 7.27 21.73 2.58
CA ASN A 5 8.51 22.50 2.53
C ASN A 5 9.65 21.59 2.06
N PRO A 6 10.31 21.86 0.92
CA PRO A 6 11.46 21.08 0.44
C PRO A 6 12.61 20.99 1.44
N ASP A 7 12.76 22.00 2.28
CA ASP A 7 13.85 22.05 3.28
C ASP A 7 13.54 21.24 4.55
N SER A 8 12.38 20.59 4.62
CA SER A 8 12.00 19.77 5.77
C SER A 8 12.70 18.41 5.73
N ILE A 9 13.16 17.95 6.90
CA ILE A 9 13.70 16.59 7.07
C ILE A 9 12.69 15.48 6.71
N TYR A 10 11.39 15.79 6.64
CA TYR A 10 10.33 14.85 6.31
C TYR A 10 9.92 14.89 4.83
N TYR A 11 10.49 15.80 4.04
CA TYR A 11 10.02 16.06 2.68
C TYR A 11 10.18 14.84 1.77
N ASP A 12 11.38 14.26 1.73
CA ASP A 12 11.69 13.11 0.85
C ASP A 12 10.83 11.88 1.20
N ASP A 13 10.71 11.58 2.49
CA ASP A 13 9.85 10.47 2.97
C ASP A 13 8.38 10.69 2.60
N PHE A 14 7.90 11.93 2.70
CA PHE A 14 6.54 12.28 2.32
C PHE A 14 6.30 12.18 0.82
N ILE A 15 7.24 12.67 -0.01
CA ILE A 15 7.16 12.53 -1.47
C ILE A 15 7.15 11.05 -1.86
N HIS A 16 8.02 10.23 -1.27
CA HIS A 16 8.07 8.79 -1.51
C HIS A 16 6.75 8.09 -1.14
N LEU A 17 6.13 8.48 -0.03
CA LEU A 17 4.81 7.99 0.37
C LEU A 17 3.74 8.35 -0.69
N GLN A 18 3.74 9.58 -1.20
CA GLN A 18 2.81 10.02 -2.23
C GLN A 18 2.99 9.25 -3.54
N GLU A 19 4.24 9.02 -3.96
CA GLU A 19 4.56 8.25 -5.17
C GLU A 19 4.07 6.80 -5.07
N LYS A 20 4.34 6.13 -3.93
CA LYS A 20 3.84 4.77 -3.68
C LYS A 20 2.32 4.68 -3.73
N LEU A 21 1.64 5.63 -3.08
CA LEU A 21 0.19 5.69 -3.07
C LEU A 21 -0.37 5.89 -4.50
N CYS A 22 0.22 6.81 -5.26
CA CYS A 22 -0.16 7.04 -6.65
C CYS A 22 0.00 5.78 -7.51
N ALA A 23 1.17 5.12 -7.45
CA ALA A 23 1.42 3.89 -8.18
C ALA A 23 0.41 2.79 -7.85
N LYS A 24 0.04 2.67 -6.57
CA LYS A 24 -0.94 1.70 -6.10
C LYS A 24 -2.36 2.00 -6.59
N ILE A 25 -2.78 3.25 -6.57
CA ILE A 25 -4.10 3.66 -7.10
C ILE A 25 -4.20 3.30 -8.60
N ILE A 26 -3.14 3.59 -9.37
CA ILE A 26 -3.08 3.24 -10.79
C ILE A 26 -3.18 1.71 -10.96
N ALA A 27 -2.46 0.94 -10.15
CA ALA A 27 -2.50 -0.52 -10.18
C ALA A 27 -3.89 -1.07 -9.84
N LEU A 28 -4.55 -0.55 -8.81
CA LEU A 28 -5.90 -0.94 -8.41
C LEU A 28 -6.93 -0.68 -9.52
N ARG A 29 -6.87 0.50 -10.14
CA ARG A 29 -7.75 0.84 -11.27
C ARG A 29 -7.54 -0.09 -12.45
N ARG A 30 -6.29 -0.30 -12.85
CA ARG A 30 -5.93 -1.21 -13.95
C ARG A 30 -6.33 -2.65 -13.65
N GLY A 31 -6.19 -3.09 -12.39
CA GLY A 31 -6.60 -4.42 -11.94
C GLY A 31 -8.09 -4.66 -12.08
N ARG A 32 -8.92 -3.63 -11.85
CA ARG A 32 -10.38 -3.67 -12.08
C ARG A 32 -10.79 -3.35 -13.52
N LYS A 33 -9.83 -3.09 -14.43
CA LYS A 33 -10.04 -2.69 -15.84
C LYS A 33 -10.91 -1.43 -16.01
N LEU A 34 -10.86 -0.53 -15.04
CA LEU A 34 -11.64 0.71 -15.05
C LEU A 34 -10.89 1.81 -15.83
N VAL A 35 -11.63 2.62 -16.57
CA VAL A 35 -11.12 3.87 -17.15
C VAL A 35 -11.16 4.99 -16.10
N GLN A 36 -10.53 6.12 -16.39
CA GLN A 36 -10.51 7.26 -15.47
C GLN A 36 -11.92 7.87 -15.29
N GLU A 37 -12.78 7.73 -16.29
CA GLU A 37 -14.16 8.23 -16.28
C GLU A 37 -15.05 7.44 -15.32
N ASP A 38 -14.84 6.13 -15.21
CA ASP A 38 -15.56 5.24 -14.27
C ASP A 38 -15.34 5.63 -12.80
N MET A 39 -14.31 6.44 -12.52
CA MET A 39 -14.07 6.95 -11.16
C MET A 39 -15.14 7.95 -10.71
N ALA A 40 -15.94 8.48 -11.64
CA ALA A 40 -17.10 9.31 -11.33
C ALA A 40 -18.14 8.57 -10.48
N ASP A 41 -18.30 7.26 -10.68
CA ASP A 41 -19.22 6.42 -9.91
C ASP A 41 -18.81 6.31 -8.43
N TYR A 42 -17.54 6.58 -8.13
CA TYR A 42 -16.97 6.64 -6.78
C TYR A 42 -16.84 8.07 -6.25
N GLU A 43 -17.66 8.99 -6.77
CA GLU A 43 -17.70 10.40 -6.38
C GLU A 43 -16.39 11.16 -6.63
N PHE A 44 -15.57 10.73 -7.59
CA PHE A 44 -14.40 11.50 -8.03
C PHE A 44 -14.70 12.28 -9.31
N SER A 45 -14.39 13.57 -9.32
CA SER A 45 -14.32 14.29 -10.60
C SER A 45 -13.22 13.69 -11.47
N VAL A 46 -13.53 13.42 -12.75
CA VAL A 46 -12.55 12.87 -13.72
C VAL A 46 -11.25 13.67 -13.72
N ARG A 47 -11.35 15.00 -13.74
CA ARG A 47 -10.17 15.89 -13.71
C ARG A 47 -9.37 15.79 -12.41
N GLN A 48 -10.07 15.63 -11.30
CA GLN A 48 -9.41 15.43 -10.00
C GLN A 48 -8.65 14.11 -9.98
N TYR A 49 -9.28 13.04 -10.46
CA TYR A 49 -8.66 11.72 -10.51
C TYR A 49 -7.47 11.68 -11.48
N GLN A 50 -7.60 12.32 -12.66
CA GLN A 50 -6.50 12.48 -13.61
C GLN A 50 -5.28 13.15 -12.99
N ARG A 51 -5.47 14.23 -12.23
CA ARG A 51 -4.38 14.89 -11.51
C ARG A 51 -3.74 13.99 -10.47
N MET A 52 -4.55 13.18 -9.77
CA MET A 52 -4.03 12.22 -8.79
C MET A 52 -3.16 11.13 -9.43
N GLU A 53 -3.46 10.70 -10.66
CA GLU A 53 -2.61 9.74 -11.39
C GLU A 53 -1.37 10.37 -12.02
N GLN A 54 -1.43 11.64 -12.42
CA GLN A 54 -0.32 12.34 -13.08
C GLN A 54 0.68 12.93 -12.09
N GLU A 55 0.17 13.50 -10.99
CA GLU A 55 0.93 14.23 -10.00
C GLU A 55 0.69 13.60 -8.61
N PRO A 56 1.66 12.89 -8.03
CA PRO A 56 1.54 12.30 -6.69
C PRO A 56 1.17 13.34 -5.61
N SER A 57 1.66 14.57 -5.77
CA SER A 57 1.39 15.70 -4.89
C SER A 57 -0.06 16.21 -4.96
N SER A 58 -0.86 15.75 -5.93
CA SER A 58 -2.29 16.05 -6.02
C SER A 58 -3.14 15.27 -5.01
N ILE A 59 -2.58 14.21 -4.40
CA ILE A 59 -3.27 13.48 -3.33
C ILE A 59 -2.97 14.19 -2.02
N VAL A 60 -3.93 14.99 -1.56
CA VAL A 60 -3.69 15.94 -0.47
C VAL A 60 -4.66 15.80 0.70
N SER A 61 -5.80 15.14 0.52
CA SER A 61 -6.82 15.03 1.57
C SER A 61 -7.01 13.60 2.05
N LEU A 62 -7.08 13.45 3.38
CA LEU A 62 -7.49 12.20 4.02
C LEU A 62 -8.87 11.74 3.52
N TRP A 63 -9.76 12.66 3.15
CA TRP A 63 -11.06 12.32 2.55
C TRP A 63 -10.90 11.63 1.19
N GLN A 64 -9.96 12.08 0.35
CA GLN A 64 -9.69 11.46 -0.94
C GLN A 64 -9.14 10.04 -0.73
N ILE A 65 -8.23 9.86 0.22
CA ILE A 65 -7.66 8.56 0.58
C ILE A 65 -8.77 7.62 1.10
N PHE A 66 -9.64 8.12 1.98
CA PHE A 66 -10.75 7.35 2.51
C PHE A 66 -11.73 6.90 1.41
N LYS A 67 -12.11 7.81 0.50
CA LYS A 67 -12.98 7.48 -0.63
C LYS A 67 -12.35 6.45 -1.56
N LEU A 68 -11.05 6.57 -1.85
CA LEU A 68 -10.34 5.55 -2.63
C LEU A 68 -10.38 4.20 -1.92
N ALA A 69 -10.10 4.15 -0.62
CA ALA A 69 -10.15 2.91 0.14
C ALA A 69 -11.54 2.26 0.05
N LYS A 70 -12.61 3.05 0.22
CA LYS A 70 -13.99 2.56 0.07
C LYS A 70 -14.35 2.17 -1.37
N ALA A 71 -13.90 2.91 -2.37
CA ALA A 71 -14.11 2.57 -3.79
C ALA A 71 -13.52 1.21 -4.16
N TYR A 72 -12.38 0.87 -3.56
CA TYR A 72 -11.67 -0.39 -3.81
C TYR A 72 -11.97 -1.50 -2.79
N ASP A 73 -12.94 -1.31 -1.89
CA ASP A 73 -13.29 -2.25 -0.81
C ASP A 73 -12.09 -2.62 0.09
N LEU A 74 -11.18 -1.66 0.29
CA LEU A 74 -9.98 -1.81 1.11
C LEU A 74 -10.10 -1.06 2.44
N ASP A 75 -9.35 -1.49 3.44
CA ASP A 75 -9.07 -0.65 4.59
C ASP A 75 -8.07 0.46 4.24
N VAL A 76 -8.13 1.58 4.96
CA VAL A 76 -7.20 2.70 4.74
C VAL A 76 -5.76 2.29 5.04
N CYS A 77 -5.55 1.43 6.05
CA CYS A 77 -4.22 0.92 6.38
C CYS A 77 -3.66 0.06 5.26
N ASP A 78 -4.53 -0.75 4.65
CA ASP A 78 -4.17 -1.59 3.52
C ASP A 78 -3.87 -0.73 2.30
N LEU A 79 -4.66 0.32 2.02
CA LEU A 79 -4.38 1.24 0.90
C LEU A 79 -3.04 1.94 1.06
N LEU A 80 -2.74 2.47 2.25
CA LEU A 80 -1.50 3.22 2.50
C LEU A 80 -0.27 2.32 2.70
N ASP A 81 -0.41 0.99 2.62
CA ASP A 81 0.63 0.03 2.99
C ASP A 81 1.24 0.34 4.37
N LEU A 82 0.41 0.87 5.27
CA LEU A 82 0.76 1.15 6.67
C LEU A 82 0.76 -0.11 7.51
N GLN A 83 0.60 -1.29 6.89
CA GLN A 83 1.15 -2.52 7.41
C GLN A 83 2.67 -2.37 7.48
N THR A 84 3.08 -1.60 8.49
CA THR A 84 4.31 -1.68 9.24
C THR A 84 4.80 -3.09 9.11
N SER A 85 6.06 -3.26 8.74
CA SER A 85 6.90 -4.41 9.05
C SER A 85 6.36 -5.29 10.18
N LYS A 86 5.31 -6.06 9.88
CA LYS A 86 5.05 -7.38 10.41
C LYS A 86 5.79 -8.29 9.45
N ASN A 87 7.07 -8.01 9.28
CA ASN A 87 8.02 -9.07 9.20
C ASN A 87 7.91 -9.83 10.54
N LEU A 88 6.83 -10.61 10.68
CA LEU A 88 6.77 -11.75 11.59
C LEU A 88 8.00 -12.60 11.31
N LEU A 89 8.48 -12.68 10.07
CA LEU A 89 9.76 -13.30 9.74
C LEU A 89 10.97 -12.62 10.39
N THR A 90 11.10 -11.29 10.41
CA THR A 90 12.25 -10.61 11.06
C THR A 90 12.11 -10.56 12.58
N GLN A 91 10.90 -10.41 13.14
CA GLN A 91 10.66 -10.53 14.58
C GLN A 91 10.87 -11.96 15.08
N LEU A 92 10.39 -12.97 14.36
CA LEU A 92 10.66 -14.37 14.66
C LEU A 92 12.14 -14.69 14.46
N PHE A 93 12.82 -14.17 13.42
CA PHE A 93 14.27 -14.33 13.27
C PHE A 93 15.04 -13.72 14.44
N TYR A 94 14.69 -12.52 14.89
CA TYR A 94 15.35 -11.88 16.04
C TYR A 94 15.06 -12.63 17.34
N TYR A 95 13.83 -13.08 17.57
CA TYR A 95 13.48 -13.91 18.73
C TYR A 95 14.22 -15.26 18.69
N PHE A 96 14.27 -15.93 17.53
CA PHE A 96 14.99 -17.20 17.37
C PHE A 96 16.50 -17.04 17.52
N PHE A 97 17.08 -15.94 17.03
CA PHE A 97 18.50 -15.63 17.13
C PHE A 97 18.91 -15.25 18.55
N LEU A 98 18.07 -14.53 19.30
CA LEU A 98 18.32 -14.20 20.72
C LEU A 98 18.02 -15.36 21.69
N PHE A 99 17.05 -16.23 21.40
CA PHE A 99 16.69 -17.37 22.27
C PHE A 99 17.38 -18.70 21.89
N GLY A 100 18.22 -18.72 20.85
CA GLY A 100 19.08 -19.87 20.53
C GLY A 100 18.34 -21.16 20.19
N VAL A 101 17.11 -21.09 19.68
CA VAL A 101 16.34 -22.29 19.31
C VAL A 101 16.76 -22.72 17.90
N LYS A 102 17.27 -23.96 17.77
CA LYS A 102 17.60 -24.57 16.48
C LYS A 102 16.30 -24.87 15.73
N LEU A 103 16.04 -24.14 14.65
CA LEU A 103 14.88 -24.39 13.78
C LEU A 103 15.29 -25.43 12.73
N ASP A 104 14.77 -26.65 12.85
CA ASP A 104 14.96 -27.68 11.83
C ASP A 104 14.31 -27.24 10.51
N VAL A 105 15.14 -27.08 9.48
CA VAL A 105 14.79 -26.62 8.12
C VAL A 105 13.65 -27.44 7.50
N SER A 106 13.45 -28.68 7.96
CA SER A 106 12.42 -29.60 7.50
C SER A 106 10.97 -29.14 7.77
N VAL A 107 10.73 -28.32 8.82
CA VAL A 107 9.37 -27.85 9.14
C VAL A 107 8.93 -26.70 8.23
N VAL A 108 9.87 -25.84 7.81
CA VAL A 108 9.58 -24.68 6.96
C VAL A 108 9.25 -25.11 5.53
N LEU A 109 9.95 -26.12 4.99
CA LEU A 109 9.61 -26.70 3.68
C LEU A 109 8.30 -27.49 3.67
N GLY A 110 7.92 -28.10 4.80
CA GLY A 110 6.64 -28.81 4.94
C GLY A 110 5.40 -27.91 4.82
N LEU A 111 5.49 -26.65 5.29
CA LEU A 111 4.40 -25.68 5.16
C LEU A 111 4.28 -25.07 3.76
N CYS A 112 5.36 -25.03 2.98
CA CYS A 112 5.32 -24.58 1.58
C CYS A 112 4.69 -25.61 0.64
N HIS A 113 4.87 -26.92 0.89
CA HIS A 113 4.32 -27.94 -0.02
C HIS A 113 2.81 -28.19 0.19
N SER A 114 2.27 -27.91 1.37
CA SER A 114 0.84 -28.16 1.66
C SER A 114 -0.12 -27.07 1.16
N ARG A 115 0.38 -25.94 0.63
CA ARG A 115 -0.46 -24.87 0.05
C ARG A 115 -0.46 -24.79 -1.48
N CYS A 116 0.28 -25.66 -2.18
CA CYS A 116 0.22 -25.75 -3.65
C CYS A 116 -0.65 -26.89 -4.18
N SER A 117 -1.40 -27.61 -3.32
CA SER A 117 -2.26 -28.72 -3.76
C SER A 117 -3.68 -28.67 -3.19
N ALA A 118 -4.19 -27.48 -2.88
CA ALA A 118 -5.60 -27.27 -2.55
C ALA A 118 -6.09 -25.97 -3.21
N ILE A 119 -6.51 -26.13 -4.48
CA ILE A 119 -7.51 -25.34 -5.25
C ILE A 119 -7.18 -23.87 -5.50
#